data_AF-A0AAJ2ZE42-F1
#
_entry.id   AF-A0AAJ2ZE42-F1
#
_cell.length_a   1.000
_cell.length_b   1.000
_cell.length_c   1.000
_cell.angle_alpha   90.00
_cell.angle_beta   90.00
_cell.angle_gamma   90.00
#
_symmetry.space_group_name_H-M   'P 1'
#
loop_
_entity.id
_entity.type
_entity.pdbx_description
1 polymer ?
#
loop_
_entity_poly.entity_id
_entity_poly.type
_entity_poly.pdbx_seq_one_letter_code
_entity_poly.pdbx_strand_id
1 'polypeptide(L)'
;MSLRKQKTGTGSTYRSGAYTSLLPWQVRERRFKPVGFRRRGLDPDDVYAFLDRVAGDMANVYAALAASRRDTAALKDALRRWQSDQGRIGDARGDQR
;
A
#
# COMPACT_ATOMS: atom_id res chain seq x y z
N MET A 1 17.18 29.21 -2.93
CA MET A 1 16.20 28.48 -3.78
C MET A 1 16.42 26.98 -3.59
N SER A 2 15.66 26.35 -2.69
CA SER A 2 15.76 24.90 -2.41
C SER A 2 14.48 24.20 -2.84
N LEU A 3 14.55 23.48 -3.95
CA LEU A 3 13.47 22.63 -4.46
C LEU A 3 13.36 21.38 -3.57
N ARG A 4 12.43 21.43 -2.62
CA ARG A 4 12.02 20.28 -1.82
C ARG A 4 11.37 19.26 -2.75
N LYS A 5 12.02 18.11 -2.93
CA LYS A 5 11.48 16.96 -3.67
C LYS A 5 10.12 16.58 -3.08
N GLN A 6 9.07 16.81 -3.85
CA GLN A 6 7.75 16.31 -3.54
C GLN A 6 7.75 14.80 -3.79
N LYS A 7 7.76 14.01 -2.71
CA LYS A 7 7.49 12.58 -2.78
C LYS A 7 6.03 12.43 -3.21
N THR A 8 5.84 11.91 -4.42
CA THR A 8 4.54 11.52 -4.97
C THR A 8 3.91 10.45 -4.10
N GLY A 9 2.98 10.87 -3.25
CA GLY A 9 2.16 9.99 -2.42
C GLY A 9 1.22 9.17 -3.29
N THR A 10 1.58 7.91 -3.51
CA THR A 10 0.73 6.90 -4.16
C THR A 10 -0.47 6.59 -3.27
N GLY A 11 -1.68 6.94 -3.72
CA GLY A 11 -2.95 6.41 -3.19
C GLY A 11 -3.19 6.65 -1.71
N SER A 12 -3.43 7.89 -1.32
CA SER A 12 -3.98 8.22 0.01
C SER A 12 -5.47 7.83 0.04
N THR A 13 -5.77 6.56 0.31
CA THR A 13 -7.08 6.19 0.85
C THR A 13 -7.23 6.89 2.21
N TYR A 14 -8.00 7.97 2.24
CA TYR A 14 -8.44 8.71 3.43
C TYR A 14 -7.39 8.80 4.56
N ARG A 15 -6.33 9.59 4.34
CA ARG A 15 -5.31 9.88 5.37
C ARG A 15 -5.77 11.04 6.26
N SER A 16 -6.80 10.82 7.08
CA SER A 16 -6.86 11.56 8.34
C SER A 16 -5.71 11.03 9.20
N GLY A 17 -4.65 11.81 9.41
CA GLY A 17 -3.50 11.42 10.25
C GLY A 17 -3.86 11.02 11.68
N ALA A 18 -5.12 11.19 12.08
CA ALA A 18 -5.72 10.72 13.33
C ALA A 18 -6.12 9.22 13.32
N TYR A 19 -6.21 8.56 12.15
CA TYR A 19 -6.57 7.15 12.04
C TYR A 19 -5.47 6.36 11.31
N THR A 20 -4.72 5.57 12.07
CA THR A 20 -3.85 4.53 11.50
C THR A 20 -4.70 3.56 10.68
N SER A 21 -4.35 3.39 9.41
CA SER A 21 -5.06 2.46 8.51
C SER A 21 -5.03 1.05 9.12
N LEU A 22 -6.20 0.42 9.22
CA LEU A 22 -6.37 -0.92 9.80
C LEU A 22 -5.68 -1.97 8.93
N LEU A 23 -4.85 -2.81 9.54
CA LEU A 23 -4.26 -3.98 8.89
C LEU A 23 -5.22 -5.17 8.94
N PRO A 24 -5.17 -6.10 7.96
CA PRO A 24 -6.08 -7.25 7.91
C PRO A 24 -6.08 -8.09 9.20
N TRP A 25 -4.91 -8.32 9.79
CA TRP A 25 -4.80 -9.07 11.05
C TRP A 25 -5.44 -8.33 12.24
N GLN A 26 -5.40 -6.99 12.26
CA GLN A 26 -6.06 -6.18 13.29
C GLN A 26 -7.58 -6.27 13.21
N VAL A 27 -8.13 -6.53 12.02
CA VAL A 27 -9.57 -6.76 11.81
C VAL A 27 -9.94 -8.14 12.36
N ARG A 28 -9.15 -9.18 12.08
CA ARG A 28 -9.39 -10.56 12.59
C ARG A 28 -9.33 -10.63 14.12
N GLU A 29 -8.39 -9.91 14.72
CA GLU A 29 -8.16 -9.95 16.17
C GLU A 29 -9.08 -9.00 16.96
N ARG A 30 -9.92 -8.21 16.27
CA ARG A 30 -10.79 -7.24 16.93
C ARG A 30 -11.82 -7.96 17.79
N ARG A 31 -11.81 -7.69 19.09
CA ARG A 31 -12.83 -8.18 20.04
C ARG A 31 -13.83 -7.08 20.37
N PHE A 32 -15.10 -7.45 20.43
CA PHE A 32 -16.18 -6.56 20.87
C PHE A 32 -16.60 -6.90 22.29
N LYS A 33 -17.00 -5.87 23.06
CA LYS A 33 -17.57 -6.08 24.38
C LYS A 33 -18.97 -6.70 24.22
N PRO A 34 -19.36 -7.67 25.05
CA PRO A 34 -20.73 -8.17 25.08
C PRO A 34 -21.72 -7.04 25.33
N VAL A 35 -22.92 -7.14 24.74
CA VAL A 35 -24.00 -6.18 25.03
C VAL A 35 -24.45 -6.32 26.49
N GLY A 36 -24.72 -5.18 27.14
CA GLY A 36 -25.19 -5.14 28.53
C GLY A 36 -26.60 -5.72 28.70
N PHE A 37 -26.94 -6.08 29.95
CA PHE A 37 -28.23 -6.68 30.30
C PHE A 37 -29.41 -5.83 29.77
N ARG A 38 -30.38 -6.48 29.11
CA ARG A 38 -31.55 -5.91 28.39
C ARG A 38 -31.31 -5.29 27.00
N ARG A 39 -30.11 -5.35 26.42
CA ARG A 39 -29.90 -4.95 25.01
C ARG A 39 -29.78 -6.18 24.10
N ARG A 40 -30.40 -6.11 22.92
CA ARG A 40 -30.16 -7.09 21.85
C ARG A 40 -28.91 -6.67 21.08
N GLY A 41 -27.98 -7.61 20.90
CA GLY A 41 -26.76 -7.45 20.11
C GLY A 41 -26.81 -8.27 18.83
N LEU A 42 -25.78 -8.09 17.98
CA LEU A 42 -25.53 -9.00 16.87
C LEU A 42 -25.04 -10.35 17.40
N ASP A 43 -25.29 -11.41 16.65
CA ASP A 43 -24.71 -12.72 16.92
C ASP A 43 -23.17 -12.62 16.80
N PRO A 44 -22.41 -12.96 17.85
CA PRO A 44 -20.95 -12.93 17.79
C PRO A 44 -20.39 -13.74 16.62
N ASP A 45 -20.97 -14.89 16.31
CA ASP A 45 -20.42 -15.79 15.28
C ASP A 45 -20.58 -15.19 13.88
N ASP A 46 -21.75 -14.60 13.59
CA ASP A 46 -21.98 -13.87 12.32
C ASP A 46 -21.04 -12.67 12.18
N VAL A 47 -20.80 -11.94 13.27
CA VAL A 47 -19.86 -10.81 13.28
C VAL A 47 -18.45 -11.29 12.97
N TYR A 48 -17.98 -12.35 13.61
CA TYR A 48 -16.62 -12.87 13.39
C TYR A 48 -16.46 -13.48 11.99
N ALA A 49 -17.48 -14.16 11.46
CA ALA A 49 -17.46 -14.67 10.08
C ALA A 49 -17.39 -13.53 9.06
N PHE A 50 -18.16 -12.45 9.26
CA PHE A 50 -18.09 -11.27 8.42
C PHE A 50 -16.71 -10.59 8.48
N LEU A 51 -16.15 -10.42 9.69
CA LEU A 51 -14.82 -9.83 9.85
C LEU A 51 -13.71 -10.67 9.21
N ASP A 52 -13.80 -12.00 9.25
CA ASP A 52 -12.83 -12.86 8.59
C ASP A 52 -12.82 -12.66 7.09
N ARG A 53 -14.01 -12.60 6.47
CA ARG A 53 -14.18 -12.28 5.05
C ARG A 53 -13.61 -10.90 4.70
N VAL A 54 -13.96 -9.87 5.48
CA VAL A 54 -13.45 -8.50 5.28
C VAL A 54 -11.92 -8.48 5.35
N ALA A 55 -11.33 -9.17 6.33
CA ALA A 55 -9.89 -9.27 6.44
C ALA A 55 -9.25 -10.01 5.26
N GLY A 56 -9.90 -11.06 4.74
CA GLY A 56 -9.49 -11.74 3.52
C GLY A 56 -9.47 -10.81 2.31
N ASP A 57 -10.55 -10.06 2.10
CA ASP A 57 -10.67 -9.12 0.99
C ASP A 57 -9.63 -7.99 1.10
N MET A 58 -9.39 -7.46 2.30
CA MET A 58 -8.34 -6.47 2.55
C MET A 58 -6.94 -7.03 2.25
N ALA A 59 -6.66 -8.28 2.62
CA ALA A 59 -5.39 -8.93 2.31
C ALA A 59 -5.18 -9.05 0.79
N ASN A 60 -6.23 -9.42 0.06
CA ASN A 60 -6.20 -9.51 -1.40
C ASN A 60 -5.92 -8.15 -2.06
N VAL A 61 -6.61 -7.10 -1.62
CA VAL A 61 -6.39 -5.73 -2.14
C VAL A 61 -4.98 -5.25 -1.87
N TYR A 62 -4.45 -5.49 -0.68
CA TYR A 62 -3.07 -5.10 -0.34
C TYR A 62 -2.02 -5.91 -1.08
N ALA A 63 -2.27 -7.19 -1.33
CA ALA A 63 -1.40 -8.03 -2.17
C ALA A 63 -1.36 -7.51 -3.62
N ALA A 64 -2.52 -7.21 -4.21
CA ALA A 64 -2.63 -6.64 -5.54
C ALA A 64 -1.94 -5.27 -5.65
N LEU A 65 -2.11 -4.41 -4.64
CA LEU A 65 -1.42 -3.12 -4.56
C LEU A 65 0.10 -3.29 -4.46
N ALA A 66 0.57 -4.24 -3.67
CA ALA A 66 1.99 -4.55 -3.54
C ALA A 66 2.57 -5.08 -4.86
N ALA A 67 1.84 -5.94 -5.58
CA ALA A 67 2.22 -6.41 -6.91
C ALA A 67 2.37 -5.25 -7.90
N SER A 68 1.36 -4.38 -8.02
CA SER A 68 1.41 -3.20 -8.90
C SER A 68 2.60 -2.27 -8.60
N ARG A 69 2.92 -2.09 -7.32
CA ARG A 69 4.09 -1.29 -6.90
C ARG A 69 5.42 -1.94 -7.29
N ARG A 70 5.52 -3.27 -7.28
CA ARG A 70 6.72 -3.99 -7.74
C ARG A 70 6.87 -3.87 -9.25
N ASP A 71 5.79 -4.01 -10.01
CA ASP A 71 5.82 -3.91 -11.47
C ASP A 71 6.28 -2.52 -11.92
N THR A 72 5.74 -1.48 -11.26
CA THR A 72 6.14 -0.10 -11.54
C THR A 72 7.58 0.20 -11.11
N ALA A 73 8.08 -0.43 -10.04
CA ALA A 73 9.48 -0.32 -9.63
C ALA A 73 10.42 -0.99 -10.65
N ALA A 74 10.09 -2.19 -11.11
CA ALA A 74 10.87 -2.92 -12.11
C ALA A 74 10.96 -2.14 -13.44
N LEU A 75 9.85 -1.56 -13.90
CA LEU A 75 9.83 -0.73 -15.10
C LEU A 75 10.72 0.52 -14.95
N LYS A 76 10.64 1.20 -13.80
CA LYS A 76 11.47 2.38 -13.50
C LYS A 76 12.96 2.01 -13.45
N ASP A 77 13.30 0.86 -12.88
CA ASP A 77 14.68 0.39 -12.82
C ASP A 77 15.22 0.04 -14.21
N ALA A 78 14.41 -0.60 -15.05
CA ALA A 78 14.77 -0.88 -16.45
C ALA A 78 15.01 0.42 -17.23
N LEU A 79 14.13 1.41 -17.07
CA LEU A 79 14.27 2.72 -17.71
C LEU A 79 15.53 3.44 -17.23
N ARG A 80 15.82 3.41 -15.93
CA ARG A 80 17.03 4.03 -15.36
C ARG A 80 18.30 3.39 -15.93
N ARG A 81 18.34 2.06 -16.04
CA ARG A 81 19.49 1.34 -16.61
C ARG A 81 19.74 1.74 -18.06
N TRP A 82 18.68 1.74 -18.87
CA TRP A 82 18.77 2.18 -20.27
C TRP A 82 19.26 3.63 -20.39
N GLN A 83 18.76 4.56 -19.56
CA GLN A 83 19.23 5.95 -19.55
C GLN A 83 20.73 6.07 -19.18
N SER A 84 21.20 5.28 -18.21
CA SER A 84 22.62 5.25 -17.84
C SER A 84 23.51 4.72 -18.95
N ASP A 85 23.08 3.68 -19.67
CA ASP A 85 23.83 3.12 -20.78
C ASP A 85 23.92 4.11 -21.96
N GLN A 86 22.84 4.85 -22.25
CA GLN A 86 22.86 5.92 -23.25
C GLN A 86 23.77 7.10 -22.84
N GLY A 87 23.80 7.47 -21.56
CA GLY A 87 24.72 8.49 -21.04
C GLY A 87 26.18 8.10 -21.24
N ARG A 88 26.54 6.85 -20.91
CA ARG A 88 27.90 6.32 -21.13
C ARG A 88 28.29 6.29 -22.60
N ILE A 89 27.36 5.95 -23.50
CA ILE A 89 27.59 5.97 -24.95
C ILE A 89 27.76 7.42 -25.46
N GLY A 90 27.05 8.38 -24.88
CA GLY A 90 27.20 9.81 -25.17
C GLY A 90 28.55 10.37 -24.71
N ASP A 91 28.97 10.05 -23.48
CA ASP A 91 30.25 10.51 -22.91
C ASP A 91 31.44 9.96 -23.68
N ALA A 92 31.41 8.67 -24.09
CA ALA A 92 32.45 8.06 -24.90
C ALA A 92 32.61 8.67 -26.32
N ARG A 93 31.57 9.33 -26.83
CA ARG A 93 31.61 10.08 -28.11
C ARG A 93 32.05 11.54 -27.93
N GLY A 94 31.96 12.09 -26.72
CA GLY A 94 32.43 13.42 -26.38
C GLY A 94 33.95 13.52 -26.20
N ASP A 95 34.59 12.43 -25.77
CA ASP A 95 36.03 12.35 -25.45
C ASP A 95 36.94 12.13 -26.68
N GLN A 96 36.37 12.09 -27.89
CA GLN A 96 37.09 11.90 -29.16
C GLN A 96 37.17 13.19 -30.02
N ARG A 97 37.05 14.36 -29.40
CA ARG A 97 37.19 15.68 -30.05
C ARG A 97 38.24 16.52 -29.35
#